data_AF-A0A345QRD0-F1
#
_entry.id   AF-A0A345QRD0-F1
#
_cell.length_a   1.000
_cell.length_b   1.000
_cell.length_c   1.000
_cell.angle_alpha   90.00
_cell.angle_beta   90.00
_cell.angle_gamma   90.00
#
_symmetry.space_group_name_H-M   'P 1'
#
loop_
_entity.id
_entity.type
_entity.pdbx_description
1 polymer ?
#
loop_
_entity_poly.entity_id
_entity_poly.type
_entity_poly.pdbx_seq_one_letter_code
_entity_poly.pdbx_strand_id
1 'polypeptide(L)'
;MVKILEIKMRIKLLVAAGLLAISAVASTSAMAATVGTAATGSGSVGGFVMNGGQAMVDVSNGAYTSVPGDTSPESTWVWDTAANQIEQTNTFVWTFDLSGYDSSTAVLSGLWGVDNYGTASLNGSLISQIDFGFAAFEFPLAAVVGATSTPVFLAGMNELSFSVTNGFQVQTTANAGPGAFRAGVEVTAELTPVPLPAALPLLLAGLGGLGMMRRKKTS
;
A
#
# COMPACT_ATOMS: atom_id res chain seq x y z
N MET A 1 -65.22 -18.16 25.97
CA MET A 1 -65.04 -17.88 24.52
C MET A 1 -63.97 -16.81 24.22
N VAL A 2 -63.62 -15.93 25.16
CA VAL A 2 -62.63 -14.84 24.98
C VAL A 2 -61.15 -15.31 24.99
N LYS A 3 -60.80 -16.36 25.75
CA LYS A 3 -59.40 -16.86 25.88
C LYS A 3 -58.79 -17.49 24.62
N ILE A 4 -59.60 -17.96 23.66
CA ILE A 4 -59.11 -18.63 22.43
C ILE A 4 -58.67 -17.60 21.37
N LEU A 5 -59.19 -16.37 21.44
CA LEU A 5 -58.85 -15.30 20.49
C LEU A 5 -57.49 -14.66 20.79
N GLU A 6 -57.10 -14.54 22.06
CA GLU A 6 -55.83 -13.93 22.46
C GLU A 6 -54.60 -14.77 22.10
N ILE A 7 -54.72 -16.10 22.10
CA ILE A 7 -53.61 -17.02 21.76
C ILE A 7 -53.30 -16.95 20.25
N LYS A 8 -54.33 -16.82 19.40
CA LYS A 8 -54.14 -16.73 17.93
C LYS A 8 -53.51 -15.40 17.51
N MET A 9 -53.70 -14.33 18.29
CA MET A 9 -53.15 -13.01 17.97
C MET A 9 -51.67 -12.87 18.36
N ARG A 10 -51.21 -13.54 19.43
CA ARG A 10 -49.79 -13.57 19.82
C ARG A 10 -48.93 -14.43 18.89
N ILE A 11 -49.49 -15.46 18.27
CA ILE A 11 -48.77 -16.30 17.30
C ILE A 11 -48.52 -15.58 15.97
N LYS A 12 -49.45 -14.71 15.52
CA LYS A 12 -49.23 -13.89 14.32
C LYS A 12 -48.19 -12.79 14.54
N LEU A 13 -48.10 -12.26 15.76
CA LEU A 13 -47.12 -11.24 16.11
C LEU A 13 -45.69 -11.81 16.23
N LEU A 14 -45.52 -13.09 16.59
CA LEU A 14 -44.21 -13.73 16.58
C LEU A 14 -43.68 -14.07 15.18
N VAL A 15 -44.56 -14.25 14.19
CA VAL A 15 -44.15 -14.55 12.81
C VAL A 15 -43.78 -13.28 12.02
N ALA A 16 -44.27 -12.10 12.42
CA ALA A 16 -43.91 -10.82 11.80
C ALA A 16 -42.57 -10.24 12.31
N ALA A 17 -42.07 -10.69 13.46
CA ALA A 17 -40.82 -10.20 14.06
C ALA A 17 -39.56 -10.97 13.62
N GLY A 18 -39.69 -12.07 12.87
CA GLY A 18 -38.58 -12.94 12.46
C GLY A 18 -37.90 -12.60 11.13
N LEU A 19 -38.29 -11.51 10.46
CA LEU A 19 -37.75 -11.12 9.14
C LEU A 19 -36.75 -9.96 9.18
N LEU A 20 -36.41 -9.47 10.38
CA LEU A 20 -35.40 -8.45 10.58
C LEU A 20 -34.10 -9.10 11.02
N ALA A 21 -33.01 -8.77 10.30
CA ALA A 21 -31.62 -9.07 10.61
C ALA A 21 -31.11 -10.49 10.28
N ILE A 22 -31.02 -10.82 8.99
CA ILE A 22 -29.87 -11.62 8.51
C ILE A 22 -29.20 -10.87 7.36
N SER A 23 -28.61 -9.73 7.70
CA SER A 23 -27.48 -9.18 6.96
C SER A 23 -26.29 -9.22 7.90
N ALA A 24 -25.93 -10.42 8.35
CA ALA A 24 -24.59 -10.65 8.86
C ALA A 24 -23.68 -10.51 7.64
N VAL A 25 -23.18 -9.28 7.43
CA VAL A 25 -22.04 -9.04 6.56
C VAL A 25 -20.93 -9.89 7.17
N ALA A 26 -20.65 -11.02 6.55
CA ALA A 26 -19.44 -11.76 6.82
C ALA A 26 -18.30 -10.89 6.29
N SER A 27 -17.89 -9.91 7.08
CA SER A 27 -16.63 -9.22 6.89
C SER A 27 -15.55 -10.22 7.26
N THR A 28 -15.23 -11.14 6.36
CA THR A 28 -13.95 -11.81 6.42
C THR A 28 -12.93 -10.69 6.30
N SER A 29 -12.19 -10.39 7.37
CA SER A 29 -11.03 -9.49 7.29
C SER A 29 -10.16 -10.04 6.16
N ALA A 30 -10.13 -9.35 5.02
CA ALA A 30 -9.26 -9.73 3.93
C ALA A 30 -7.84 -9.59 4.49
N MET A 31 -7.01 -10.63 4.39
CA MET A 31 -5.59 -10.44 4.71
C MET A 31 -5.05 -9.37 3.76
N ALA A 32 -4.24 -8.43 4.29
CA ALA A 32 -3.62 -7.41 3.47
C ALA A 32 -2.87 -8.08 2.30
N ALA A 33 -3.19 -7.68 1.08
CA ALA A 33 -2.58 -8.18 -0.12
C ALA A 33 -1.49 -7.23 -0.59
N THR A 34 -0.40 -7.76 -1.14
CA THR A 34 0.63 -6.95 -1.79
C THR A 34 0.04 -6.28 -3.03
N VAL A 35 0.07 -4.95 -3.05
CA VAL A 35 -0.37 -4.08 -4.16
C VAL A 35 0.74 -3.96 -5.18
N GLY A 36 1.98 -3.78 -4.70
CA GLY A 36 3.14 -3.65 -5.56
C GLY A 36 4.43 -3.57 -4.77
N THR A 37 5.53 -3.81 -5.47
CA THR A 37 6.88 -3.67 -4.96
C THR A 37 7.72 -2.89 -5.96
N ALA A 38 8.74 -2.20 -5.47
CA ALA A 38 9.73 -1.56 -6.32
C ALA A 38 11.12 -1.62 -5.70
N ALA A 39 12.13 -1.72 -6.56
CA ALA A 39 13.53 -1.65 -6.17
C ALA A 39 14.35 -0.85 -7.18
N THR A 40 15.39 -0.18 -6.69
CA THR A 40 16.41 0.42 -7.55
C THR A 40 17.29 -0.64 -8.20
N GLY A 41 17.67 -0.41 -9.46
CA GLY A 41 18.72 -1.15 -10.15
C GLY A 41 18.68 -1.02 -11.66
N SER A 42 19.85 -0.90 -12.28
CA SER A 42 19.97 -0.66 -13.73
C SER A 42 19.45 -1.82 -14.58
N GLY A 43 19.52 -3.04 -14.05
CA GLY A 43 19.01 -4.28 -14.67
C GLY A 43 17.53 -4.56 -14.41
N SER A 44 16.81 -3.66 -13.74
CA SER A 44 15.39 -3.80 -13.36
C SER A 44 15.09 -4.96 -12.40
N VAL A 45 15.09 -4.64 -11.10
CA VAL A 45 14.17 -5.26 -10.11
C VAL A 45 12.94 -4.36 -9.86
N GLY A 46 12.80 -3.26 -10.63
CA GLY A 46 11.50 -2.81 -11.16
C GLY A 46 10.87 -1.60 -10.48
N GLY A 47 10.39 -0.65 -11.29
CA GLY A 47 9.38 0.33 -10.89
C GLY A 47 9.83 1.79 -10.92
N PHE A 48 11.06 2.10 -10.50
CA PHE A 48 11.51 3.49 -10.42
C PHE A 48 11.93 4.07 -11.78
N VAL A 49 11.40 5.24 -12.09
CA VAL A 49 11.79 6.07 -13.22
C VAL A 49 12.59 7.26 -12.70
N MET A 50 13.82 7.43 -13.19
CA MET A 50 14.67 8.56 -12.83
C MET A 50 14.41 9.74 -13.77
N ASN A 51 14.22 10.95 -13.23
CA ASN A 51 14.12 12.21 -13.97
C ASN A 51 13.21 12.15 -15.22
N GLY A 52 12.06 11.49 -15.13
CA GLY A 52 11.12 11.37 -16.24
C GLY A 52 11.55 10.44 -17.39
N GLY A 53 12.51 9.54 -17.15
CA GLY A 53 12.92 8.49 -18.11
C GLY A 53 14.42 8.47 -18.44
N GLN A 54 15.24 9.20 -17.69
CA GLN A 54 16.69 9.14 -17.85
C GLN A 54 17.25 7.77 -17.45
N ALA A 55 18.37 7.40 -18.07
CA ALA A 55 19.03 6.13 -17.81
C ALA A 55 19.60 6.08 -16.39
N MET A 56 19.14 5.08 -15.64
CA MET A 56 19.64 4.73 -14.31
C MET A 56 20.78 3.72 -14.46
N VAL A 57 21.94 3.98 -13.83
CA VAL A 57 23.10 3.09 -13.88
C VAL A 57 23.45 2.60 -12.48
N ASP A 58 23.92 1.35 -12.36
CA ASP A 58 24.41 0.84 -11.10
C ASP A 58 25.74 1.51 -10.75
N VAL A 59 25.84 2.00 -9.51
CA VAL A 59 27.06 2.63 -8.99
C VAL A 59 27.64 1.79 -7.86
N SER A 60 28.96 1.81 -7.74
CA SER A 60 29.69 1.08 -6.71
C SER A 60 30.83 1.93 -6.18
N ASN A 61 31.00 1.93 -4.86
CA ASN A 61 32.06 2.60 -4.13
C ASN A 61 32.45 1.72 -2.94
N GLY A 62 33.70 1.79 -2.48
CA GLY A 62 34.13 1.05 -1.29
C GLY A 62 33.38 1.42 -0.01
N ALA A 63 32.79 2.63 0.05
CA ALA A 63 31.88 3.04 1.11
C ALA A 63 30.50 2.37 1.02
N TYR A 64 30.11 1.87 -0.17
CA TYR A 64 28.85 1.16 -0.39
C TYR A 64 29.07 -0.31 -0.05
N THR A 65 29.19 -0.63 1.24
CA THR A 65 29.50 -1.98 1.73
C THR A 65 28.33 -2.96 1.62
N SER A 66 27.23 -2.59 0.97
CA SER A 66 26.06 -3.45 0.89
C SER A 66 26.28 -4.64 -0.02
N VAL A 67 25.83 -5.81 0.44
CA VAL A 67 25.73 -7.00 -0.38
C VAL A 67 24.38 -6.90 -1.13
N PRO A 68 24.30 -7.31 -2.41
CA PRO A 68 23.00 -7.57 -3.02
C PRO A 68 22.14 -8.45 -2.09
N GLY A 69 20.92 -8.01 -1.77
CA GLY A 69 20.01 -8.73 -0.87
C GLY A 69 19.64 -8.04 0.46
N ASP A 70 20.27 -6.92 0.82
CA ASP A 70 19.96 -6.22 2.10
C ASP A 70 18.58 -5.53 2.14
N THR A 71 17.90 -5.44 0.99
CA THR A 71 16.52 -4.93 0.88
C THR A 71 15.58 -6.02 0.40
N SER A 72 14.30 -5.89 0.73
CA SER A 72 13.21 -6.70 0.15
C SER A 72 12.17 -5.78 -0.47
N PRO A 73 11.97 -5.80 -1.80
CA PRO A 73 12.72 -6.55 -2.81
C PRO A 73 14.21 -6.17 -2.88
N GLU A 74 15.04 -7.06 -3.44
CA GLU A 74 16.48 -6.83 -3.61
C GLU A 74 16.74 -5.61 -4.50
N SER A 75 17.69 -4.76 -4.11
CA SER A 75 18.01 -3.52 -4.81
C SER A 75 19.52 -3.29 -4.94
N THR A 76 19.93 -2.43 -5.86
CA THR A 76 21.31 -1.95 -6.04
C THR A 76 21.41 -0.44 -5.88
N TRP A 77 22.60 0.05 -5.55
CA TRP A 77 22.90 1.48 -5.59
C TRP A 77 22.91 1.95 -7.03
N VAL A 78 22.18 3.03 -7.28
CA VAL A 78 22.01 3.60 -8.61
C VAL A 78 22.26 5.10 -8.59
N TRP A 79 22.62 5.61 -9.76
CA TRP A 79 22.65 7.04 -10.02
C TRP A 79 22.44 7.30 -11.51
N ASP A 80 22.63 8.55 -11.95
CA ASP A 80 22.80 8.85 -13.35
C ASP A 80 24.25 8.61 -13.81
N THR A 81 24.51 8.81 -15.11
CA THR A 81 25.85 8.63 -15.69
C THR A 81 26.90 9.64 -15.19
N ALA A 82 26.49 10.64 -14.41
CA ALA A 82 27.30 11.75 -13.94
C ALA A 82 27.52 11.71 -12.42
N ALA A 83 27.65 10.52 -11.82
CA ALA A 83 27.78 10.33 -10.37
C ALA A 83 28.81 11.21 -9.67
N ASN A 84 29.88 11.65 -10.33
CA ASN A 84 30.90 12.52 -9.71
C ASN A 84 30.56 14.03 -9.78
N GLN A 85 29.42 14.43 -10.35
CA GLN A 85 28.97 15.82 -10.37
C GLN A 85 28.36 16.19 -9.01
N ILE A 86 28.85 17.29 -8.44
CA ILE A 86 28.35 17.86 -7.19
C ILE A 86 27.18 18.82 -7.44
N GLU A 87 26.35 19.02 -6.43
CA GLU A 87 25.12 19.83 -6.44
C GLU A 87 24.13 19.38 -7.52
N GLN A 88 24.07 18.07 -7.74
CA GLN A 88 23.13 17.45 -8.66
C GLN A 88 21.99 16.76 -7.89
N THR A 89 20.76 17.16 -8.19
CA THR A 89 19.55 16.52 -7.67
C THR A 89 18.91 15.64 -8.73
N ASN A 90 18.66 14.39 -8.38
CA ASN A 90 17.90 13.43 -9.19
C ASN A 90 16.61 13.06 -8.48
N THR A 91 15.53 12.93 -9.25
CA THR A 91 14.22 12.45 -8.76
C THR A 91 13.97 11.03 -9.24
N PHE A 92 13.53 10.15 -8.33
CA PHE A 92 13.18 8.76 -8.62
C PHE A 92 11.72 8.54 -8.27
N VAL A 93 10.92 8.11 -9.25
CA VAL A 93 9.46 8.03 -9.13
C VAL A 93 8.97 6.61 -9.37
N TRP A 94 8.11 6.12 -8.50
CA TRP A 94 7.37 4.88 -8.70
C TRP A 94 5.88 5.12 -8.47
N THR A 95 5.05 4.58 -9.35
CA THR A 95 3.58 4.68 -9.26
C THR A 95 2.96 3.32 -9.01
N PHE A 96 1.91 3.27 -8.19
CA PHE A 96 1.12 2.07 -7.92
C PHE A 96 -0.36 2.43 -7.83
N ASP A 97 -1.24 1.47 -8.13
CA ASP A 97 -2.68 1.69 -8.20
C ASP A 97 -3.41 0.91 -7.09
N LEU A 98 -4.14 1.63 -6.24
CA LEU A 98 -4.98 1.09 -5.17
C LEU A 98 -6.44 0.88 -5.63
N SER A 99 -6.73 0.89 -6.92
CA SER A 99 -8.06 0.57 -7.44
C SER A 99 -8.48 -0.86 -7.04
N GLY A 100 -9.60 -0.97 -6.32
CA GLY A 100 -10.07 -2.25 -5.75
C GLY A 100 -9.52 -2.59 -4.36
N TYR A 101 -8.71 -1.71 -3.78
CA TYR A 101 -8.17 -1.81 -2.42
C TYR A 101 -8.71 -0.70 -1.53
N ASP A 102 -8.83 -0.98 -0.22
CA ASP A 102 -9.15 0.03 0.77
C ASP A 102 -7.89 0.84 1.10
N SER A 103 -7.79 2.04 0.54
CA SER A 103 -6.64 2.93 0.74
C SER A 103 -6.43 3.35 2.20
N SER A 104 -7.44 3.21 3.08
CA SER A 104 -7.29 3.48 4.50
C SER A 104 -6.54 2.38 5.26
N THR A 105 -6.38 1.21 4.63
CA THR A 105 -5.62 0.06 5.17
C THR A 105 -4.22 -0.05 4.55
N ALA A 106 -3.88 0.84 3.61
CA ALA A 106 -2.63 0.76 2.88
C ALA A 106 -1.42 1.01 3.79
N VAL A 107 -0.37 0.22 3.59
CA VAL A 107 0.90 0.30 4.30
C VAL A 107 2.03 0.30 3.29
N LEU A 108 2.93 1.29 3.37
CA LEU A 108 4.20 1.32 2.67
C LEU A 108 5.31 0.96 3.65
N SER A 109 6.09 -0.06 3.31
CA SER A 109 7.27 -0.48 4.05
C SER A 109 8.47 -0.60 3.11
N GLY A 110 9.68 -0.47 3.65
CA GLY A 110 10.89 -0.66 2.87
C GLY A 110 12.13 -0.10 3.54
N LEU A 111 13.21 -0.09 2.78
CA LEU A 111 14.47 0.53 3.14
C LEU A 111 14.88 1.47 2.02
N TRP A 112 15.49 2.59 2.39
CA TRP A 112 16.11 3.49 1.44
C TRP A 112 17.38 4.11 2.03
N GLY A 113 18.29 4.50 1.13
CA GLY A 113 19.56 5.10 1.45
C GLY A 113 20.00 6.03 0.33
N VAL A 114 20.83 7.01 0.68
CA VAL A 114 21.29 8.06 -0.23
C VAL A 114 22.75 8.39 0.03
N ASP A 115 23.42 8.88 -0.99
CA ASP A 115 24.70 9.57 -0.91
C ASP A 115 24.51 10.85 -1.75
N ASN A 116 24.22 12.01 -1.16
CA ASN A 116 24.55 12.43 0.21
C ASN A 116 23.35 12.77 1.11
N TYR A 117 22.22 13.21 0.57
CA TYR A 117 20.99 13.53 1.31
C TYR A 117 19.76 13.51 0.40
N GLY A 118 18.57 13.45 0.97
CA GLY A 118 17.35 13.45 0.19
C GLY A 118 16.05 13.40 0.98
N THR A 119 14.94 13.44 0.26
CA THR A 119 13.59 13.38 0.81
C THR A 119 12.74 12.36 0.07
N ALA A 120 11.90 11.63 0.79
CA ALA A 120 10.86 10.76 0.23
C ALA A 120 9.48 11.39 0.45
N SER A 121 8.67 11.43 -0.61
CA SER A 121 7.30 11.94 -0.57
C SER A 121 6.32 10.94 -1.20
N LEU A 122 5.13 10.82 -0.62
CA LEU A 122 4.02 10.04 -1.15
C LEU A 122 2.88 10.99 -1.50
N ASN A 123 2.46 11.01 -2.76
CA ASN A 123 1.46 11.93 -3.31
C ASN A 123 1.74 13.40 -2.95
N GLY A 124 3.02 13.80 -3.03
CA GLY A 124 3.49 15.14 -2.70
C GLY A 124 3.62 15.46 -1.20
N SER A 125 3.27 14.52 -0.30
CA SER A 125 3.45 14.68 1.14
C SER A 125 4.77 14.07 1.61
N LEU A 126 5.60 14.85 2.32
CA LEU A 126 6.87 14.38 2.87
C LEU A 126 6.63 13.26 3.90
N ILE A 127 7.27 12.11 3.69
CA ILE A 127 7.17 10.93 4.58
C ILE A 127 8.51 10.54 5.22
N SER A 128 9.64 10.97 4.64
CA SER A 128 10.97 10.70 5.19
C SER A 128 12.00 11.71 4.66
N GLN A 129 13.03 11.97 5.44
CA GLN A 129 14.17 12.81 5.06
C GLN A 129 15.46 12.22 5.63
N ILE A 130 16.50 12.16 4.81
CA ILE A 130 17.87 11.83 5.20
C ILE A 130 18.68 13.10 5.01
N ASP A 131 19.19 13.64 6.11
CA ASP A 131 20.11 14.78 6.09
C ASP A 131 21.53 14.34 5.73
N PHE A 132 22.36 15.31 5.35
CA PHE A 132 23.77 15.07 5.02
C PHE A 132 24.53 14.48 6.22
N GLY A 133 25.26 13.37 6.04
CA GLY A 133 26.16 12.82 7.06
C GLY A 133 26.20 11.29 7.17
N PHE A 134 27.01 10.80 8.11
CA PHE A 134 27.52 9.41 8.19
C PHE A 134 26.48 8.28 8.39
N ALA A 135 25.20 8.59 8.60
CA ALA A 135 24.17 7.58 8.88
C ALA A 135 23.50 7.00 7.62
N ALA A 136 23.95 7.36 6.41
CA ALA A 136 23.15 7.35 5.19
C ALA A 136 22.81 5.99 4.53
N PHE A 137 23.03 4.86 5.20
CA PHE A 137 23.04 3.56 4.51
C PHE A 137 21.91 2.58 4.85
N GLU A 138 21.13 2.79 5.92
CA GLU A 138 20.04 1.86 6.30
C GLU A 138 18.93 2.57 7.10
N PHE A 139 18.06 3.35 6.43
CA PHE A 139 16.90 3.95 7.10
C PHE A 139 15.61 3.19 6.77
N PRO A 140 14.81 2.77 7.79
CA PRO A 140 13.49 2.23 7.55
C PRO A 140 12.62 3.30 6.88
N LEU A 141 12.10 2.98 5.71
CA LEU A 141 11.01 3.72 5.11
C LEU A 141 9.71 3.08 5.60
N ALA A 142 8.96 3.81 6.40
CA ALA A 142 7.63 3.41 6.82
C ALA A 142 6.69 4.58 6.62
N ALA A 143 5.65 4.38 5.81
CA ALA A 143 4.47 5.23 5.83
C ALA A 143 3.27 4.36 6.17
N VAL A 144 2.73 4.59 7.36
CA VAL A 144 1.49 3.98 7.85
C VAL A 144 0.43 5.08 7.95
N VAL A 145 -0.81 4.76 7.63
CA VAL A 145 -1.98 5.59 7.93
C VAL A 145 -1.99 5.90 9.43
N GLY A 146 -1.57 7.12 9.81
CA GLY A 146 -1.56 7.58 11.22
C GLY A 146 -0.37 8.44 11.67
N ALA A 147 0.71 8.54 10.90
CA ALA A 147 1.81 9.46 11.20
C ALA A 147 1.50 10.87 10.64
N THR A 148 0.84 11.66 11.47
CA THR A 148 0.68 13.14 11.43
C THR A 148 0.00 13.84 10.26
N SER A 149 -0.48 13.15 9.21
CA SER A 149 -1.51 13.72 8.31
C SER A 149 -2.19 12.64 7.47
N THR A 150 -3.46 12.34 7.79
CA THR A 150 -4.22 11.25 7.16
C THR A 150 -5.25 11.79 6.16
N PRO A 151 -5.44 11.15 4.98
CA PRO A 151 -4.70 10.02 4.44
C PRO A 151 -3.63 10.43 3.40
N VAL A 152 -2.43 9.86 3.54
CA VAL A 152 -1.32 10.01 2.59
C VAL A 152 -1.55 9.18 1.32
N PHE A 153 -2.34 8.10 1.40
CA PHE A 153 -2.74 7.27 0.26
C PHE A 153 -4.04 7.76 -0.38
N LEU A 154 -4.07 7.79 -1.71
CA LEU A 154 -5.23 8.09 -2.52
C LEU A 154 -5.93 6.80 -2.96
N ALA A 155 -7.26 6.84 -3.13
CA ALA A 155 -7.95 5.80 -3.87
C ALA A 155 -7.52 5.88 -5.36
N GLY A 156 -7.07 4.76 -5.92
CA GLY A 156 -6.54 4.71 -7.29
C GLY A 156 -5.04 4.96 -7.36
N MET A 157 -4.59 5.75 -8.34
CA MET A 157 -3.16 5.96 -8.60
C MET A 157 -2.47 6.75 -7.48
N ASN A 158 -1.32 6.24 -7.05
CA ASN A 158 -0.44 6.85 -6.06
C ASN A 158 0.97 6.98 -6.62
N GLU A 159 1.72 7.96 -6.12
CA GLU A 159 3.09 8.24 -6.53
C GLU A 159 4.03 8.33 -5.32
N LEU A 160 5.03 7.46 -5.28
CA LEU A 160 6.16 7.55 -4.37
C LEU A 160 7.34 8.19 -5.11
N SER A 161 7.84 9.32 -4.59
CA SER A 161 8.95 10.06 -5.17
C SER A 161 10.08 10.24 -4.17
N PHE A 162 11.31 10.08 -4.63
CA PHE A 162 12.53 10.42 -3.90
C PHE A 162 13.25 11.55 -4.61
N SER A 163 13.63 12.60 -3.88
CA SER A 163 14.50 13.66 -4.37
C SER A 163 15.84 13.53 -3.67
N VAL A 164 16.87 13.11 -4.41
CA VAL A 164 18.19 12.78 -3.86
C VAL A 164 19.23 13.70 -4.45
N THR A 165 20.09 14.26 -3.61
CA THR A 165 21.12 15.22 -4.03
C THR A 165 22.51 14.72 -3.68
N ASN A 166 23.39 14.74 -4.68
CA ASN A 166 24.82 14.59 -4.47
C ASN A 166 25.44 15.97 -4.23
N GLY A 167 25.88 16.28 -3.02
CA GLY A 167 26.38 17.61 -2.67
C GLY A 167 26.51 17.83 -1.17
N PHE A 168 26.70 19.08 -0.76
CA PHE A 168 26.73 19.47 0.64
C PHE A 168 25.59 20.45 0.93
N GLN A 169 24.89 20.25 2.04
CA GLN A 169 23.89 21.23 2.50
C GLN A 169 24.51 22.61 2.85
N VAL A 170 25.81 22.67 3.20
CA VAL A 170 26.46 23.87 3.74
C VAL A 170 27.74 24.29 3.00
N GLN A 171 28.43 23.38 2.30
CA GLN A 171 29.72 23.66 1.64
C GLN A 171 29.76 23.17 0.19
N THR A 172 29.09 23.91 -0.70
CA THR A 172 28.85 23.53 -2.11
C THR A 172 30.11 23.48 -3.00
N THR A 173 31.29 23.76 -2.46
CA THR A 173 32.57 23.72 -3.20
C THR A 173 33.47 22.54 -2.81
N ALA A 174 33.09 21.75 -1.80
CA ALA A 174 33.83 20.56 -1.43
C ALA A 174 33.46 19.39 -2.37
N ASN A 175 34.35 18.40 -2.49
CA ASN A 175 34.03 17.19 -3.23
C ASN A 175 33.16 16.28 -2.34
N ALA A 176 31.89 16.12 -2.71
CA ALA A 176 30.91 15.34 -1.93
C ALA A 176 31.06 13.83 -2.16
N GLY A 177 31.96 13.42 -3.06
CA GLY A 177 32.04 12.06 -3.53
C GLY A 177 31.00 11.76 -4.61
N PRO A 178 30.81 10.47 -4.93
CA PRO A 178 29.83 10.06 -5.91
C PRO A 178 28.40 10.12 -5.34
N GLY A 179 27.45 10.52 -6.18
CA GLY A 179 26.04 10.40 -5.88
C GLY A 179 25.58 8.95 -5.92
N ALA A 180 24.69 8.58 -5.01
CA ALA A 180 24.08 7.26 -5.00
C ALA A 180 22.68 7.30 -4.36
N PHE A 181 21.80 6.42 -4.85
CA PHE A 181 20.48 6.17 -4.29
C PHE A 181 20.22 4.67 -4.27
N ARG A 182 19.59 4.17 -3.22
CA ARG A 182 19.11 2.79 -3.15
C ARG A 182 17.77 2.75 -2.45
N ALA A 183 16.83 1.99 -2.98
CA ALA A 183 15.57 1.72 -2.30
C ALA A 183 15.02 0.34 -2.66
N GLY A 184 14.36 -0.30 -1.70
CA GLY A 184 13.50 -1.47 -1.88
C GLY A 184 12.24 -1.28 -1.05
N VAL A 185 11.08 -1.25 -1.69
CA VAL A 185 9.79 -0.92 -1.07
C VAL A 185 8.68 -1.89 -1.46
N GLU A 186 7.71 -2.02 -0.57
CA GLU A 186 6.49 -2.80 -0.74
C GLU A 186 5.27 -2.00 -0.27
N VAL A 187 4.17 -2.09 -1.01
CA VAL A 187 2.85 -1.60 -0.58
C VAL A 187 1.91 -2.79 -0.40
N THR A 188 1.24 -2.82 0.75
CA THR A 188 0.16 -3.77 1.04
C THR A 188 -1.13 -3.02 1.35
N ALA A 189 -2.29 -3.60 1.03
CA ALA A 189 -3.60 -3.06 1.39
C ALA A 189 -4.65 -4.18 1.42
N GLU A 190 -5.72 -3.99 2.18
CA GLU A 190 -6.89 -4.87 2.15
C GLU A 190 -7.71 -4.62 0.88
N LEU A 191 -8.39 -5.64 0.36
CA LEU A 191 -9.31 -5.47 -0.77
C LEU A 191 -10.59 -4.75 -0.32
N THR A 192 -11.12 -3.85 -1.15
CA THR A 192 -12.43 -3.27 -0.88
C THR A 192 -13.48 -4.38 -0.86
N PRO A 193 -14.28 -4.54 0.22
CA PRO A 193 -15.30 -5.57 0.28
C PRO A 193 -16.29 -5.40 -0.89
N VAL A 194 -16.38 -6.40 -1.76
CA VAL A 194 -17.42 -6.44 -2.79
C VAL A 194 -18.72 -6.87 -2.12
N PRO A 195 -19.80 -6.08 -2.18
CA PRO A 195 -21.08 -6.50 -1.64
C PRO A 195 -21.51 -7.83 -2.26
N LEU A 196 -21.86 -8.81 -1.42
CA LEU A 196 -22.41 -10.08 -1.89
C LEU A 196 -23.60 -9.79 -2.82
N PRO A 197 -23.69 -10.44 -3.98
CA PRO A 197 -24.84 -10.27 -4.86
C PRO A 197 -26.14 -10.50 -4.07
N ALA A 198 -27.09 -9.57 -4.16
CA ALA A 198 -28.40 -9.70 -3.51
C ALA A 198 -29.14 -11.00 -3.90
N ALA A 199 -28.74 -11.61 -5.02
CA ALA A 199 -29.20 -12.91 -5.48
C ALA A 199 -28.88 -14.06 -4.50
N LEU A 200 -27.80 -13.99 -3.71
CA LEU A 200 -27.42 -15.09 -2.82
C LEU A 200 -28.39 -15.23 -1.62
N PRO A 201 -28.70 -14.16 -0.85
CA PRO A 201 -29.78 -14.20 0.13
C PRO A 201 -31.14 -14.57 -0.48
N LEU A 202 -31.45 -14.04 -1.66
CA LEU A 202 -32.72 -14.34 -2.36
C LEU A 202 -32.81 -15.79 -2.81
N LEU A 203 -31.73 -16.38 -3.31
CA LEU A 203 -31.66 -17.78 -3.70
C LEU A 203 -31.83 -18.68 -2.47
N LEU A 204 -31.14 -18.38 -1.37
CA LEU A 204 -31.28 -19.10 -0.11
C LEU A 204 -32.71 -18.99 0.44
N ALA A 205 -33.32 -17.79 0.38
CA ALA A 205 -34.71 -17.58 0.76
C ALA A 205 -35.68 -18.36 -0.15
N GLY A 206 -35.44 -18.38 -1.46
CA GLY A 206 -36.24 -19.13 -2.43
C GLY A 206 -36.16 -20.64 -2.22
N LEU A 207 -34.97 -21.18 -2.04
CA LEU A 207 -34.74 -22.61 -1.75
C LEU A 207 -35.32 -23.00 -0.39
N GLY A 208 -35.14 -22.15 0.64
CA GLY A 208 -35.75 -22.33 1.96
C GLY A 208 -37.28 -22.35 1.88
N GLY A 209 -37.87 -21.42 1.13
CA GLY A 209 -39.31 -21.35 0.89
C GLY A 209 -39.85 -22.60 0.20
N LEU A 210 -39.20 -23.07 -0.87
CA LEU A 210 -39.56 -24.30 -1.58
C LEU A 210 -39.45 -25.54 -0.67
N GLY A 211 -38.41 -25.62 0.16
CA GLY A 211 -38.24 -26.68 1.15
C GLY A 211 -39.38 -26.70 2.17
N MET A 212 -39.79 -25.53 2.68
CA MET A 212 -40.93 -25.42 3.61
C MET A 212 -42.26 -25.78 2.95
N MET A 213 -42.47 -25.44 1.68
CA MET A 213 -43.68 -25.82 0.93
C MET A 213 -43.78 -27.34 0.73
N ARG A 214 -42.66 -28.02 0.46
CA ARG A 214 -42.64 -29.49 0.30
C ARG A 214 -43.05 -30.22 1.58
N ARG A 215 -42.67 -29.70 2.76
CA ARG A 215 -42.98 -30.31 4.06
C ARG A 215 -44.47 -30.29 4.41
N LYS A 216 -45.23 -29.31 3.88
CA LYS A 216 -46.68 -29.20 4.12
C LYS A 216 -47.54 -30.20 3.34
N LYS A 217 -46.99 -30.86 2.32
CA LYS A 217 -47.77 -31.76 1.45
C LYS A 217 -47.84 -33.22 1.96
N THR A 218 -47.11 -33.55 3.02
CA THR A 218 -46.99 -34.90 3.61
C THR A 218 -47.60 -35.01 5.01
N SER A 219 -48.42 -34.05 5.44
CA SER A 219 -49.27 -34.15 6.64
C SER A 219 -50.74 -33.99 6.29
#